data_AF-A0AAV7WHY3-F1
#
_entry.id   AF-A0AAV7WHY3-F1
#
_cell.length_a   1.000
_cell.length_b   1.000
_cell.length_c   1.000
_cell.angle_alpha   90.00
_cell.angle_beta   90.00
_cell.angle_gamma   90.00
#
_symmetry.space_group_name_H-M   'P 1'
#
loop_
_entity.id
_entity.type
_entity.pdbx_description
1 polymer ?
#
loop_
_entity_poly.entity_id
_entity_poly.type
_entity_poly.pdbx_seq_one_letter_code
_entity_poly.pdbx_strand_id
1 'polypeptide(L)'
;MTALKNATREHHHLIRAAKRNFFTDRLDKNSHNSRELFSIVKEFSKPNANAVTPSQDLCNSLATFFHRKISDLHDSFGHQTQPSITEPTPPTITLNDWTHINTEENKTTMNSIHSGAPSDPCPHFIFNKADDIIAPHLQAIINSSFSSATFPECWKHAEVNPLLKKPTADPSDLKNFRPISLLLFPAKVIKKTVNKQLTTFLEDSNLLDPSETGFRTNHSTETALISVTDDISTLMDNGETVALILLDLSAAFDTVCHHTLITRLRSTGIQGQALDWIASFLSNQSQRVYLPPFRSDPTEIICGVPQGSSMST
;
A
#
# COMPACT_ATOMS: atom_id res chain seq x y z
N MET A 1 6.20 -53.57 -4.91
CA MET A 1 5.47 -52.63 -5.79
C MET A 1 4.04 -52.32 -5.32
N THR A 2 3.26 -53.31 -4.85
CA THR A 2 1.86 -53.14 -4.41
C THR A 2 1.71 -52.31 -3.13
N ALA A 3 2.61 -52.49 -2.15
CA ALA A 3 2.60 -51.72 -0.89
C ALA A 3 2.78 -50.20 -1.11
N LEU A 4 3.70 -49.80 -1.98
CA LEU A 4 3.95 -48.39 -2.31
C LEU A 4 2.74 -47.74 -3.01
N LYS A 5 2.07 -48.48 -3.91
CA LYS A 5 0.84 -48.00 -4.57
C LYS A 5 -0.31 -47.81 -3.56
N ASN A 6 -0.43 -48.70 -2.58
CA ASN A 6 -1.44 -48.59 -1.53
C ASN A 6 -1.14 -47.41 -0.59
N ALA A 7 0.11 -47.25 -0.15
CA ALA A 7 0.54 -46.11 0.67
C ALA A 7 0.32 -44.76 -0.05
N THR A 8 0.58 -44.69 -1.36
CA THR A 8 0.33 -43.48 -2.16
C THR A 8 -1.16 -43.15 -2.27
N ARG A 9 -2.01 -44.17 -2.44
CA ARG A 9 -3.47 -44.00 -2.48
C ARG A 9 -4.01 -43.54 -1.13
N GLU A 10 -3.52 -44.12 -0.04
CA GLU A 10 -3.89 -43.75 1.32
C GLU A 10 -3.44 -42.33 1.65
N HIS A 11 -2.22 -41.94 1.28
CA HIS A 11 -1.72 -40.57 1.39
C HIS A 11 -2.60 -39.56 0.64
N HIS A 12 -2.95 -39.84 -0.63
CA HIS A 12 -3.86 -38.97 -1.38
C HIS A 12 -5.26 -38.91 -0.79
N HIS A 13 -5.76 -40.02 -0.23
CA HIS A 13 -7.04 -40.07 0.47
C HIS A 13 -7.02 -39.16 1.71
N LEU A 14 -5.98 -39.27 2.55
CA LEU A 14 -5.79 -38.44 3.74
C LEU A 14 -5.67 -36.95 3.39
N ILE A 15 -4.93 -36.59 2.34
CA ILE A 15 -4.86 -35.20 1.86
C ILE A 15 -6.24 -34.69 1.44
N ARG A 16 -7.00 -35.48 0.67
CA ARG A 16 -8.34 -35.09 0.23
C ARG A 16 -9.30 -34.94 1.40
N ALA A 17 -9.24 -35.85 2.38
CA ALA A 17 -10.05 -35.80 3.59
C ALA A 17 -9.71 -34.57 4.44
N ALA A 18 -8.42 -34.29 4.66
CA ALA A 18 -7.97 -33.12 5.41
C ALA A 18 -8.38 -31.80 4.72
N LYS A 19 -8.21 -31.71 3.40
CA LYS A 19 -8.67 -30.55 2.62
C LYS A 19 -10.18 -30.36 2.73
N ARG A 20 -10.95 -31.45 2.57
CA ARG A 20 -12.41 -31.40 2.70
C ARG A 20 -12.82 -30.89 4.08
N ASN A 21 -12.27 -31.48 5.14
CA ASN A 21 -12.59 -31.09 6.52
C ASN A 21 -12.23 -29.63 6.80
N PHE A 22 -11.06 -29.16 6.33
CA PHE A 22 -10.65 -27.76 6.46
C PHE A 22 -11.65 -26.80 5.80
N PHE A 23 -12.06 -27.07 4.56
CA PHE A 23 -13.01 -26.21 3.86
C PHE A 23 -14.43 -26.32 4.41
N THR A 24 -14.88 -27.50 4.82
CA THR A 24 -16.19 -27.69 5.47
C THR A 24 -16.25 -26.92 6.79
N ASP A 25 -15.25 -27.08 7.66
CA ASP A 25 -15.18 -26.34 8.93
C ASP A 25 -15.13 -24.82 8.71
N ARG A 26 -14.39 -24.37 7.69
CA ARG A 26 -14.30 -22.95 7.33
C ARG A 26 -15.63 -22.42 6.76
N LEU A 27 -16.37 -23.21 5.98
CA LEU A 27 -17.70 -22.86 5.48
C LEU A 27 -18.72 -22.78 6.61
N ASP A 28 -18.74 -23.77 7.51
CA ASP A 28 -19.68 -23.83 8.63
C ASP A 28 -19.47 -22.66 9.59
N LYS A 29 -18.21 -22.38 9.96
CA LYS A 29 -17.82 -21.25 10.82
C LYS A 29 -18.16 -19.88 10.23
N ASN A 30 -18.19 -19.75 8.91
CA ASN A 30 -18.44 -18.47 8.22
C ASN A 30 -19.78 -18.45 7.47
N SER A 31 -20.70 -19.37 7.77
CA SER A 31 -22.01 -19.52 7.11
C SER A 31 -22.88 -18.24 7.15
N HIS A 32 -22.65 -17.38 8.14
CA HIS A 32 -23.33 -16.10 8.34
C HIS A 32 -22.58 -14.91 7.70
N ASN A 33 -21.39 -15.11 7.13
CA ASN A 33 -20.54 -14.05 6.59
C ASN A 33 -20.40 -14.19 5.06
N SER A 34 -21.25 -13.47 4.33
CA SER A 34 -21.32 -13.51 2.86
C SER A 34 -19.99 -13.17 2.18
N ARG A 35 -19.16 -12.30 2.77
CA ARG A 35 -17.85 -11.90 2.24
C ARG A 35 -16.84 -13.05 2.31
N GLU A 36 -16.80 -13.77 3.43
CA GLU A 36 -15.94 -14.95 3.58
C GLU A 36 -16.42 -16.12 2.71
N LEU A 37 -17.73 -16.34 2.62
CA LEU A 37 -18.28 -17.36 1.72
C LEU A 37 -17.89 -17.10 0.26
N PHE A 38 -17.99 -15.85 -0.20
CA PHE A 38 -17.58 -15.47 -1.55
C PHE A 38 -16.06 -15.64 -1.77
N SER A 39 -15.25 -15.36 -0.74
CA SER A 39 -13.80 -15.61 -0.76
C SER A 39 -13.47 -17.10 -0.94
N ILE A 40 -14.18 -17.98 -0.20
CA ILE A 40 -14.02 -19.43 -0.28
C ILE A 40 -14.39 -19.94 -1.68
N VAL A 41 -15.54 -19.52 -2.23
CA VAL A 41 -15.96 -19.92 -3.59
C VAL A 41 -14.94 -19.47 -4.63
N LYS A 42 -14.44 -18.23 -4.51
CA LYS A 42 -13.41 -17.70 -5.41
C LYS A 42 -12.11 -18.51 -5.35
N GLU A 43 -11.76 -19.08 -4.19
CA GLU A 43 -10.60 -19.95 -4.02
C GLU A 43 -10.72 -21.25 -4.85
N PHE A 44 -11.92 -21.83 -4.93
CA PHE A 44 -12.22 -23.01 -5.75
C PHE A 44 -12.32 -22.71 -7.25
N SER A 45 -12.78 -21.50 -7.61
CA SER A 45 -13.00 -21.11 -9.01
C SER A 45 -11.76 -20.57 -9.71
N LYS A 46 -10.60 -20.45 -9.04
CA LYS A 46 -9.37 -20.07 -9.73
C LYS A 46 -9.01 -21.16 -10.74
N PRO A 47 -9.02 -20.91 -12.07
CA PRO A 47 -8.31 -21.80 -12.97
C PRO A 47 -6.86 -21.89 -12.49
N ASN A 48 -6.16 -22.99 -12.78
CA ASN A 48 -4.71 -23.01 -12.71
C ASN A 48 -4.21 -21.87 -13.60
N ALA A 49 -4.04 -20.67 -13.02
CA ALA A 49 -3.41 -19.56 -13.69
C ALA A 49 -2.06 -20.09 -14.15
N ASN A 50 -1.67 -19.78 -15.39
CA ASN A 50 -0.33 -20.07 -15.90
C ASN A 50 0.67 -19.58 -14.85
N ALA A 51 1.14 -20.51 -14.02
CA ALA A 51 1.93 -20.17 -12.85
C ALA A 51 3.28 -19.76 -13.40
N VAL A 52 3.58 -18.47 -13.26
CA VAL A 52 4.90 -17.94 -13.59
C VAL A 52 5.90 -18.76 -12.79
N THR A 53 6.84 -19.43 -13.47
CA THR A 53 7.89 -20.16 -12.79
C THR A 53 8.87 -19.13 -12.21
N PRO A 54 8.99 -19.01 -10.88
CA PRO A 54 9.92 -18.08 -10.27
C PRO A 54 11.35 -18.39 -10.70
N SER A 55 12.11 -17.36 -11.04
CA SER A 55 13.56 -17.47 -11.30
C SER A 55 14.27 -16.20 -10.86
N GLN A 56 15.59 -16.31 -10.67
CA GLN A 56 16.44 -15.16 -10.37
C GLN A 56 16.38 -14.12 -11.49
N ASP A 57 16.46 -14.58 -12.75
CA ASP A 57 16.42 -13.72 -13.94
C ASP A 57 15.09 -12.96 -14.05
N LEU A 58 13.97 -13.62 -13.72
CA LEU A 58 12.67 -12.97 -13.72
C LEU A 58 12.57 -11.90 -12.64
N CYS A 59 13.08 -12.16 -11.42
CA CYS A 59 13.11 -11.15 -10.36
C CYS A 59 13.89 -9.91 -10.80
N ASN A 60 15.08 -10.11 -11.36
CA ASN A 60 15.93 -9.03 -11.86
C ASN A 60 15.29 -8.29 -13.04
N SER A 61 14.62 -9.02 -13.94
CA SER A 61 13.90 -8.43 -15.08
C SER A 61 12.72 -7.58 -14.63
N LEU A 62 11.93 -8.06 -13.66
CA LEU A 62 10.83 -7.29 -13.06
C LEU A 62 11.33 -6.06 -12.29
N ALA A 63 12.41 -6.19 -11.52
CA ALA A 63 13.01 -5.07 -10.80
C ALA A 63 13.49 -3.98 -11.76
N THR A 64 14.21 -4.39 -12.82
CA THR A 64 14.66 -3.48 -13.88
C THR A 64 13.49 -2.84 -14.60
N PHE A 65 12.45 -3.62 -14.92
CA PHE A 65 11.25 -3.13 -15.60
C PHE A 65 10.52 -2.07 -14.76
N PHE A 66 10.27 -2.35 -13.47
CA PHE A 66 9.59 -1.39 -12.59
C PHE A 66 10.40 -0.11 -12.39
N HIS A 67 11.73 -0.21 -12.29
CA HIS A 67 12.61 0.95 -12.16
C HIS A 67 12.68 1.77 -13.46
N ARG A 68 12.87 1.14 -14.62
CA ARG A 68 12.98 1.83 -15.92
C ARG A 68 11.68 2.48 -16.38
N LYS A 69 10.54 1.84 -16.11
CA LYS A 69 9.21 2.36 -16.45
C LYS A 69 9.03 3.83 -16.01
N ILE A 70 9.62 4.20 -14.88
CA ILE A 70 9.57 5.56 -14.34
C ILE A 70 10.38 6.54 -15.20
N SER A 71 11.61 6.17 -15.57
CA SER A 71 12.47 6.99 -16.46
C SER A 71 11.82 7.13 -17.83
N ASP A 72 11.36 6.01 -18.42
CA ASP A 72 10.74 5.99 -19.73
C ASP A 72 9.50 6.91 -19.79
N LEU A 73 8.70 6.94 -18.70
CA LEU A 73 7.58 7.86 -18.56
C LEU A 73 8.05 9.32 -18.53
N HIS A 74 9.04 9.67 -17.70
CA HIS A 74 9.55 11.04 -17.65
C HIS A 74 10.12 11.51 -18.99
N ASP A 75 10.90 10.65 -19.67
CA ASP A 75 11.49 10.96 -20.97
C ASP A 75 10.41 11.18 -22.05
N SER A 76 9.28 10.47 -21.96
CA SER A 76 8.16 10.61 -22.90
C SER A 76 7.42 11.95 -22.82
N PHE A 77 7.50 12.66 -21.68
CA PHE A 77 6.81 13.94 -21.49
C PHE A 77 7.65 15.17 -21.85
N GLY A 78 8.93 15.00 -22.20
CA GLY A 78 9.85 16.09 -22.52
C GLY A 78 10.12 17.02 -21.32
N HIS A 79 11.07 17.96 -21.46
CA HIS A 79 11.29 18.99 -20.46
C HIS A 79 10.14 20.01 -20.49
N GLN A 80 9.09 19.76 -19.71
CA GLN A 80 8.13 20.80 -19.41
C GLN A 80 8.66 21.69 -18.30
N THR A 81 8.72 23.00 -18.55
CA THR A 81 8.87 24.01 -17.49
C THR A 81 7.74 23.81 -16.49
N GLN A 82 8.10 23.50 -15.24
CA GLN A 82 7.14 23.49 -14.14
C GLN A 82 6.40 24.83 -14.15
N PRO A 83 5.05 24.83 -14.20
CA PRO A 83 4.31 26.06 -14.00
C PRO A 83 4.73 26.65 -12.66
N SER A 84 5.00 27.96 -12.63
CA SER A 84 5.27 28.66 -11.37
C SER A 84 4.10 28.44 -10.44
N ILE A 85 4.31 27.62 -9.43
CA ILE A 85 3.34 27.43 -8.36
C ILE A 85 3.37 28.74 -7.59
N THR A 86 2.34 29.56 -7.73
CA THR A 86 2.16 30.74 -6.88
C THR A 86 2.23 30.26 -5.44
N GLU A 87 3.14 30.83 -4.63
CA GLU A 87 3.21 30.50 -3.21
C GLU A 87 1.82 30.79 -2.60
N PRO A 88 1.14 29.76 -2.06
CA PRO A 88 -0.13 30.00 -1.39
C PRO A 88 0.12 30.90 -0.18
N THR A 89 -0.90 31.65 0.21
CA THR A 89 -0.91 32.43 1.45
C THR A 89 -0.42 31.56 2.62
N PRO A 90 0.42 32.11 3.51
CA PRO A 90 1.00 31.32 4.60
C PRO A 90 -0.12 30.68 5.43
N PRO A 91 -0.01 29.38 5.72
CA PRO A 91 -1.04 28.63 6.40
C PRO A 91 -1.19 29.13 7.84
N THR A 92 -2.44 29.35 8.26
CA THR A 92 -2.77 29.82 9.62
C THR A 92 -2.55 28.74 10.69
N ILE A 93 -2.61 27.47 10.30
CA ILE A 93 -2.44 26.30 11.17
C ILE A 93 -1.26 25.48 10.63
N THR A 94 -0.35 25.09 11.51
CA THR A 94 0.88 24.40 11.13
C THR A 94 1.11 23.13 11.94
N LEU A 95 1.58 22.08 11.27
CA LEU A 95 2.07 20.86 11.90
C LEU A 95 3.60 20.91 11.95
N ASN A 96 4.17 21.16 13.13
CA ASN A 96 5.62 21.28 13.31
C ASN A 96 6.28 19.97 13.78
N ASP A 97 5.57 19.17 14.56
CA ASP A 97 6.11 17.97 15.23
C ASP A 97 5.07 16.85 15.25
N TRP A 98 5.55 15.60 15.27
CA TRP A 98 4.69 14.43 15.49
C TRP A 98 4.45 14.23 16.99
N THR A 99 3.19 14.00 17.36
CA THR A 99 2.80 13.71 18.74
C THR A 99 3.34 12.35 19.15
N HIS A 100 4.00 12.28 20.31
CA HIS A 100 4.42 11.02 20.90
C HIS A 100 3.22 10.14 21.24
N ILE A 101 3.33 8.85 20.95
CA ILE A 101 2.29 7.87 21.26
C ILE A 101 2.56 7.18 22.60
N ASN A 102 1.49 6.74 23.25
CA ASN A 102 1.56 5.85 24.41
C ASN A 102 1.45 4.37 24.01
N THR A 103 1.65 3.47 24.98
CA THR A 103 1.68 2.02 24.73
C THR A 103 0.35 1.51 24.17
N GLU A 104 -0.77 1.99 24.70
CA GLU A 104 -2.11 1.51 24.33
C GLU A 104 -2.52 1.97 22.93
N GLU A 105 -2.17 3.19 22.56
CA GLU A 105 -2.26 3.69 21.18
C GLU A 105 -1.41 2.85 20.22
N ASN A 106 -0.19 2.49 20.63
CA ASN A 106 0.69 1.66 19.83
C ASN A 106 0.12 0.24 19.65
N LYS A 107 -0.38 -0.39 20.72
CA LYS A 107 -1.06 -1.71 20.65
C LYS A 107 -2.25 -1.67 19.70
N THR A 108 -3.07 -0.65 19.80
CA THR A 108 -4.23 -0.45 18.90
C THR A 108 -3.78 -0.38 17.44
N THR A 109 -2.71 0.37 17.17
CA THR A 109 -2.13 0.50 15.84
C THR A 109 -1.57 -0.83 15.34
N MET A 110 -0.80 -1.55 16.16
CA MET A 110 -0.26 -2.87 15.84
C MET A 110 -1.37 -3.88 15.49
N ASN A 111 -2.39 -4.00 16.35
CA ASN A 111 -3.48 -4.97 16.18
C ASN A 111 -4.36 -4.70 14.95
N SER A 112 -4.34 -3.48 14.44
CA SER A 112 -5.02 -3.10 13.20
C SER A 112 -4.25 -3.45 11.92
N ILE A 113 -3.04 -4.03 12.03
CA ILE A 113 -2.21 -4.46 10.90
C ILE A 113 -2.33 -5.97 10.72
N HIS A 114 -2.79 -6.38 9.54
CA HIS A 114 -3.04 -7.78 9.18
C HIS A 114 -2.13 -8.30 8.06
N SER A 115 -0.95 -7.71 7.92
CA SER A 115 0.03 -8.10 6.91
C SER A 115 1.46 -7.81 7.35
N GLY A 116 2.41 -8.62 6.89
CA GLY A 116 3.85 -8.45 7.09
C GLY A 116 4.61 -8.49 5.77
N ALA A 117 5.91 -8.26 5.84
CA ALA A 117 6.84 -8.58 4.77
C ALA A 117 7.40 -10.00 4.94
N PRO A 118 7.77 -10.68 3.85
CA PRO A 118 8.47 -11.96 3.92
C PRO A 118 9.81 -11.90 4.68
N SER A 119 10.41 -10.71 4.78
CA SER A 119 11.61 -10.45 5.59
C SER A 119 11.35 -10.16 7.06
N ASP A 120 10.09 -10.15 7.52
CA ASP A 120 9.81 -10.04 8.96
C ASP A 120 10.39 -11.27 9.69
N PRO A 121 10.90 -11.09 10.93
CA PRO A 121 11.45 -12.19 11.72
C PRO A 121 10.39 -13.24 12.08
N CYS A 122 9.12 -12.85 12.06
CA CYS A 122 7.98 -13.73 12.29
C CYS A 122 6.73 -13.18 11.60
N PRO A 123 5.69 -14.01 11.42
CA PRO A 123 4.41 -13.53 10.88
C PRO A 123 3.77 -12.44 11.73
N HIS A 124 3.07 -11.49 11.09
CA HIS A 124 2.39 -10.36 11.74
C HIS A 124 1.50 -10.77 12.95
N PHE A 125 0.81 -11.92 12.89
CA PHE A 125 -0.05 -12.38 13.99
C PHE A 125 0.72 -12.69 15.28
N ILE A 126 2.02 -12.97 15.20
CA ILE A 126 2.87 -13.18 16.38
C ILE A 126 3.16 -11.83 17.05
N PHE A 127 3.42 -10.77 16.27
CA PHE A 127 3.57 -9.42 16.82
C PHE A 127 2.30 -8.98 17.56
N ASN A 128 1.13 -9.26 16.98
CA ASN A 128 -0.16 -8.90 17.59
C ASN A 128 -0.47 -9.71 18.86
N LYS A 129 -0.08 -10.99 18.91
CA LYS A 129 -0.26 -11.82 20.12
C LYS A 129 0.72 -11.51 21.25
N ALA A 130 1.85 -10.90 20.93
CA ALA A 130 2.89 -10.52 21.88
C ALA A 130 2.98 -8.99 22.04
N ASP A 131 1.88 -8.29 21.77
CA ASP A 131 1.80 -6.83 21.79
C ASP A 131 2.10 -6.25 23.18
N ASP A 132 1.69 -6.91 24.26
CA ASP A 132 2.04 -6.54 25.64
C ASP A 132 3.56 -6.44 25.88
N ILE A 133 4.35 -7.25 25.17
CA ILE A 133 5.81 -7.28 25.28
C ILE A 133 6.44 -6.32 24.26
N ILE A 134 5.96 -6.34 23.02
CA ILE A 134 6.61 -5.65 21.89
C ILE A 134 6.23 -4.17 21.84
N ALA A 135 4.99 -3.81 22.17
CA ALA A 135 4.48 -2.45 22.02
C ALA A 135 5.27 -1.39 22.80
N PRO A 136 5.71 -1.61 24.06
CA PRO A 136 6.51 -0.62 24.78
C PRO A 136 7.86 -0.34 24.09
N HIS A 137 8.52 -1.38 23.56
CA HIS A 137 9.79 -1.23 22.85
C HIS A 137 9.62 -0.54 21.50
N LEU A 138 8.61 -0.94 20.75
CA LEU A 138 8.32 -0.33 19.45
C LEU A 138 7.90 1.14 19.61
N GLN A 139 7.12 1.46 20.65
CA GLN A 139 6.77 2.84 21.01
C GLN A 139 8.01 3.67 21.28
N ALA A 140 8.97 3.16 22.07
CA ALA A 140 10.20 3.89 22.36
C ALA A 140 10.98 4.23 21.09
N ILE A 141 11.04 3.29 20.12
CA ILE A 141 11.67 3.53 18.82
C ILE A 141 10.89 4.59 18.03
N ILE A 142 9.56 4.51 17.98
CA ILE A 142 8.70 5.46 17.27
C ILE A 142 8.86 6.87 17.84
N ASN A 143 8.76 7.04 19.16
CA ASN A 143 8.90 8.35 19.79
C ASN A 143 10.31 8.92 19.63
N SER A 144 11.34 8.06 19.66
CA SER A 144 12.73 8.48 19.36
C SER A 144 12.88 8.94 17.91
N SER A 145 12.22 8.25 16.97
CA SER A 145 12.15 8.64 15.56
C SER A 145 11.47 10.00 15.36
N PHE A 146 10.39 10.27 16.09
CA PHE A 146 9.71 11.57 16.09
C PHE A 146 10.59 12.68 16.66
N SER A 147 11.18 12.47 17.85
CA SER A 147 12.08 13.46 18.49
C SER A 147 13.35 13.77 17.69
N SER A 148 13.79 12.86 16.84
CA SER A 148 14.97 13.02 15.98
C SER A 148 14.64 13.41 14.54
N ALA A 149 13.36 13.61 14.23
CA ALA A 149 12.87 13.87 12.87
C ALA A 149 13.42 12.90 11.80
N THR A 150 13.69 11.64 12.18
CA THR A 150 14.41 10.69 11.33
C THR A 150 13.67 9.36 11.25
N PHE A 151 13.35 8.91 10.05
CA PHE A 151 12.78 7.58 9.81
C PHE A 151 13.86 6.49 9.96
N PRO A 152 13.62 5.38 10.69
CA PRO A 152 14.63 4.37 10.92
C PRO A 152 15.17 3.73 9.62
N GLU A 153 16.48 3.80 9.42
CA GLU A 153 17.14 3.36 8.17
C GLU A 153 16.90 1.87 7.86
N CYS A 154 16.93 1.02 8.90
CA CYS A 154 16.68 -0.43 8.74
C CYS A 154 15.25 -0.76 8.27
N TRP A 155 14.35 0.22 8.25
CA TRP A 155 12.97 0.08 7.79
C TRP A 155 12.72 0.69 6.41
N LYS A 156 13.74 1.28 5.76
CA LYS A 156 13.65 1.93 4.43
C LYS A 156 13.75 0.97 3.25
N HIS A 157 13.66 -0.33 3.50
CA HIS A 157 13.76 -1.36 2.49
C HIS A 157 12.41 -2.06 2.30
N ALA A 158 11.90 -2.07 1.07
CA ALA A 158 10.65 -2.72 0.70
C ALA A 158 10.88 -4.03 -0.07
N GLU A 159 10.07 -5.06 0.21
CA GLU A 159 9.99 -6.24 -0.66
C GLU A 159 8.81 -6.09 -1.62
N VAL A 160 9.09 -6.06 -2.92
CA VAL A 160 8.08 -5.90 -3.95
C VAL A 160 7.57 -7.28 -4.37
N ASN A 161 6.29 -7.54 -4.09
CA ASN A 161 5.58 -8.70 -4.59
C ASN A 161 4.87 -8.34 -5.90
N PRO A 162 5.32 -8.86 -7.06
CA PRO A 162 4.73 -8.57 -8.35
C PRO A 162 3.39 -9.32 -8.50
N LEU A 163 2.29 -8.59 -8.60
CA LEU A 163 0.94 -9.16 -8.78
C LEU A 163 0.40 -8.90 -10.17
N LEU A 164 -0.17 -9.92 -10.83
CA LEU A 164 -0.86 -9.73 -12.10
C LEU A 164 -2.07 -8.79 -11.95
N LYS A 165 -2.17 -7.81 -12.84
CA LYS A 165 -3.27 -6.84 -12.92
C LYS A 165 -4.62 -7.52 -13.09
N LYS A 166 -4.67 -8.62 -13.84
CA LYS A 166 -5.86 -9.46 -14.06
C LYS A 166 -5.43 -10.93 -13.95
N PRO A 167 -6.27 -11.82 -13.38
CA PRO A 167 -5.95 -13.25 -13.29
C PRO A 167 -5.72 -13.93 -14.66
N THR A 168 -6.30 -13.38 -15.72
CA THR A 168 -6.22 -13.88 -17.10
C THR A 168 -5.15 -13.19 -17.94
N ALA A 169 -4.39 -12.24 -17.36
CA ALA A 169 -3.36 -11.52 -18.10
C ALA A 169 -2.17 -12.43 -18.44
N ASP A 170 -1.52 -12.18 -19.58
CA ASP A 170 -0.33 -12.91 -20.00
C ASP A 170 0.83 -12.65 -19.01
N PRO A 171 1.32 -13.67 -18.30
CA PRO A 171 2.41 -13.51 -17.35
C PRO A 171 3.79 -13.34 -18.00
N SER A 172 3.89 -13.50 -19.32
CA SER A 172 5.12 -13.25 -20.09
C SER A 172 5.34 -11.75 -20.34
N ASP A 173 4.29 -10.96 -20.32
CA ASP A 173 4.35 -9.50 -20.46
C ASP A 173 4.50 -8.83 -19.09
N LEU A 174 5.67 -8.24 -18.83
CA LEU A 174 5.98 -7.57 -17.57
C LEU A 174 5.05 -6.39 -17.27
N LYS A 175 4.43 -5.77 -18.30
CA LYS A 175 3.45 -4.69 -18.15
C LYS A 175 2.18 -5.15 -17.43
N ASN A 176 1.92 -6.45 -17.38
CA ASN A 176 0.79 -7.02 -16.68
C ASN A 176 0.99 -7.15 -15.17
N PHE A 177 2.16 -6.84 -14.63
CA PHE A 177 2.41 -6.87 -13.19
C PHE A 177 2.25 -5.50 -12.53
N ARG A 178 1.83 -5.52 -11.25
CA ARG A 178 1.81 -4.40 -10.32
C ARG A 178 2.86 -4.63 -9.24
N PRO A 179 3.73 -3.65 -8.94
CA PRO A 179 4.71 -3.76 -7.86
C PRO A 179 4.06 -3.49 -6.50
N ILE A 180 3.61 -4.53 -5.78
CA ILE A 180 3.04 -4.32 -4.44
C ILE A 180 4.17 -4.30 -3.41
N SER A 181 4.37 -3.15 -2.75
CA SER A 181 5.40 -2.99 -1.72
C SER A 181 4.95 -3.60 -0.39
N LEU A 182 5.67 -4.63 0.05
CA LEU A 182 5.53 -5.25 1.36
C LEU A 182 6.60 -4.69 2.27
N LEU A 183 6.16 -3.85 3.21
CA LEU A 183 7.01 -3.25 4.25
C LEU A 183 7.09 -4.14 5.49
N LEU A 184 8.20 -4.04 6.21
CA LEU A 184 8.36 -4.68 7.52
C LEU A 184 7.22 -4.25 8.45
N PHE A 185 6.79 -5.17 9.33
CA PHE A 185 5.73 -4.89 10.30
C PHE A 185 5.96 -3.59 11.11
N PRO A 186 7.12 -3.35 11.77
CA PRO A 186 7.34 -2.11 12.51
C PRO A 186 7.31 -0.85 11.62
N ALA A 187 7.78 -0.96 10.36
CA ALA A 187 7.70 0.12 9.39
C ALA A 187 6.24 0.48 9.07
N LYS A 188 5.34 -0.51 9.01
CA LYS A 188 3.90 -0.27 8.84
C LYS A 188 3.28 0.41 10.06
N VAL A 189 3.70 0.05 11.27
CA VAL A 189 3.19 0.64 12.51
C VAL A 189 3.48 2.14 12.55
N ILE A 190 4.76 2.53 12.42
CA ILE A 190 5.13 3.96 12.47
C ILE A 190 4.46 4.77 11.36
N LYS A 191 4.36 4.22 10.14
CA LYS A 191 3.70 4.88 9.01
C LYS A 191 2.20 5.04 9.24
N LYS A 192 1.55 4.08 9.89
CA LYS A 192 0.13 4.16 10.24
C LYS A 192 -0.10 5.20 11.34
N THR A 193 0.80 5.28 12.31
CA THR A 193 0.79 6.34 13.33
C THR A 193 0.91 7.73 12.70
N VAL A 194 1.89 7.93 11.82
CA VAL A 194 2.10 9.20 11.12
C VAL A 194 0.92 9.55 10.21
N ASN A 195 0.42 8.59 9.41
CA ASN A 195 -0.75 8.81 8.57
C ASN A 195 -1.96 9.26 9.42
N LYS A 196 -2.24 8.60 10.55
CA LYS A 196 -3.34 9.00 11.43
C LYS A 196 -3.22 10.46 11.87
N GLN A 197 -2.04 10.88 12.34
CA GLN A 197 -1.83 12.26 12.79
C GLN A 197 -1.92 13.26 11.63
N LEU A 198 -1.37 12.90 10.47
CA LEU A 198 -1.42 13.72 9.26
C LEU A 198 -2.86 13.91 8.78
N THR A 199 -3.64 12.84 8.66
CA THR A 199 -5.04 12.89 8.25
C THR A 199 -5.86 13.74 9.22
N THR A 200 -5.70 13.55 10.53
CA THR A 200 -6.38 14.40 11.53
C THR A 200 -6.02 15.88 11.35
N PHE A 201 -4.75 16.21 11.15
CA PHE A 201 -4.33 17.60 10.90
C PHE A 201 -4.98 18.19 9.63
N LEU A 202 -4.99 17.43 8.52
CA LEU A 202 -5.55 17.88 7.25
C LEU A 202 -7.08 18.08 7.33
N GLU A 203 -7.77 17.20 8.04
CA GLU A 203 -9.22 17.27 8.27
C GLU A 203 -9.57 18.44 9.21
N ASP A 204 -8.92 18.55 10.37
CA ASP A 204 -9.19 19.60 11.38
C ASP A 204 -8.86 21.00 10.85
N SER A 205 -7.88 21.10 9.95
CA SER A 205 -7.48 22.35 9.31
C SER A 205 -8.27 22.66 8.02
N ASN A 206 -9.21 21.79 7.63
CA ASN A 206 -10.01 21.89 6.40
C ASN A 206 -9.14 22.12 5.14
N LEU A 207 -8.03 21.38 5.04
CA LEU A 207 -7.05 21.50 3.95
C LEU A 207 -7.33 20.52 2.79
N LEU A 208 -8.27 19.60 2.96
CA LEU A 208 -8.70 18.66 1.92
C LEU A 208 -9.81 19.28 1.07
N ASP A 209 -9.75 19.07 -0.23
CA ASP A 209 -10.79 19.53 -1.15
C ASP A 209 -12.14 18.85 -0.80
N PRO A 210 -13.25 19.60 -0.65
CA PRO A 210 -14.56 19.01 -0.38
C PRO A 210 -15.04 18.01 -1.44
N SER A 211 -14.60 18.18 -2.69
CA SER A 211 -14.91 17.30 -3.82
C SER A 211 -13.99 16.07 -3.91
N GLU A 212 -12.90 16.03 -3.14
CA GLU A 212 -12.06 14.84 -3.05
C GLU A 212 -12.77 13.76 -2.23
N THR A 213 -12.95 12.59 -2.83
CA THR A 213 -13.67 11.44 -2.25
C THR A 213 -12.79 10.18 -2.13
N GLY A 214 -11.65 10.16 -2.82
CA GLY A 214 -10.70 9.05 -2.75
C GLY A 214 -9.98 9.02 -1.41
N PHE A 215 -9.80 7.82 -0.84
CA PHE A 215 -8.99 7.58 0.37
C PHE A 215 -9.41 8.36 1.64
N ARG A 216 -10.59 8.98 1.66
CA ARG A 216 -11.10 9.72 2.81
C ARG A 216 -12.03 8.90 3.68
N THR A 217 -11.98 9.15 4.98
CA THR A 217 -12.91 8.58 5.95
C THR A 217 -14.33 9.04 5.64
N ASN A 218 -15.31 8.13 5.69
CA ASN A 218 -16.73 8.40 5.38
C ASN A 218 -17.05 8.76 3.90
N HIS A 219 -16.10 8.60 2.97
CA HIS A 219 -16.35 8.70 1.54
C HIS A 219 -16.20 7.34 0.84
N SER A 220 -16.85 7.19 -0.31
CA SER A 220 -16.76 5.99 -1.14
C SER A 220 -16.94 6.30 -2.63
N THR A 221 -16.75 5.28 -3.47
CA THR A 221 -17.01 5.39 -4.91
C THR A 221 -18.49 5.70 -5.21
N GLU A 222 -19.39 5.23 -4.36
CA GLU A 222 -20.82 5.52 -4.44
C GLU A 222 -21.10 7.00 -4.15
N THR A 223 -20.47 7.58 -3.12
CA THR A 223 -20.65 9.01 -2.83
C THR A 223 -20.16 9.90 -3.97
N ALA A 224 -19.04 9.52 -4.61
CA ALA A 224 -18.52 10.23 -5.77
C ALA A 224 -19.47 10.15 -6.97
N LEU A 225 -19.98 8.95 -7.25
CA LEU A 225 -20.92 8.72 -8.35
C LEU A 225 -22.24 9.48 -8.14
N ILE A 226 -22.76 9.49 -6.92
CA ILE A 226 -23.98 10.23 -6.57
C ILE A 226 -23.76 11.72 -6.81
N SER A 227 -22.66 12.30 -6.30
CA SER A 227 -22.35 13.73 -6.49
C SER A 227 -22.29 14.10 -7.96
N VAL A 228 -21.52 13.35 -8.77
CA VAL A 228 -21.39 13.65 -10.21
C VAL A 228 -22.72 13.50 -10.96
N THR A 229 -23.53 12.49 -10.59
CA THR A 229 -24.83 12.27 -11.25
C THR A 229 -25.84 13.35 -10.89
N ASP A 230 -25.84 13.80 -9.64
CA ASP A 230 -26.69 14.90 -9.15
C ASP A 230 -26.34 16.23 -9.83
N ASP A 231 -25.05 16.54 -9.94
CA ASP A 231 -24.55 17.74 -10.64
C ASP A 231 -24.99 17.74 -12.11
N ILE A 232 -24.82 16.61 -12.81
CA ILE A 232 -25.24 16.47 -14.21
C ILE A 232 -26.76 16.66 -14.33
N SER A 233 -27.54 16.04 -13.45
CA SER A 233 -29.01 16.08 -13.52
C SER A 233 -29.53 17.49 -13.26
N THR A 234 -28.99 18.17 -12.25
CA THR A 234 -29.34 19.55 -11.90
C THR A 234 -29.06 20.54 -13.04
N LEU A 235 -27.89 20.43 -13.67
CA LEU A 235 -27.53 21.29 -14.80
C LEU A 235 -28.43 21.03 -16.02
N MET A 236 -28.76 19.76 -16.28
CA MET A 236 -29.68 19.40 -17.36
C MET A 236 -31.11 19.94 -17.12
N ASP A 237 -31.61 19.86 -15.89
CA ASP A 237 -32.93 20.37 -15.51
C ASP A 237 -33.01 21.90 -15.66
N ASN A 238 -31.89 22.61 -15.49
CA ASN A 238 -31.77 24.04 -15.74
C ASN A 238 -31.67 24.40 -17.24
N GLY A 239 -31.68 23.42 -18.14
CA GLY A 239 -31.56 23.62 -19.58
C GLY A 239 -30.13 23.89 -20.05
N GLU A 240 -29.12 23.61 -19.22
CA GLU A 240 -27.71 23.78 -19.57
C GLU A 240 -27.17 22.59 -20.36
N THR A 241 -26.09 22.82 -21.11
CA THR A 241 -25.36 21.74 -21.80
C THR A 241 -24.19 21.28 -20.94
N VAL A 242 -24.17 19.98 -20.61
CA VAL A 242 -23.16 19.39 -19.73
C VAL A 242 -22.12 18.62 -20.53
N ALA A 243 -20.83 18.82 -20.20
CA ALA A 243 -19.72 18.03 -20.72
C ALA A 243 -18.91 17.45 -19.55
N LEU A 244 -18.73 16.13 -19.51
CA LEU A 244 -17.95 15.44 -18.50
C LEU A 244 -16.57 15.07 -19.05
N ILE A 245 -15.52 15.56 -18.39
CA ILE A 245 -14.13 15.24 -18.71
C ILE A 245 -13.60 14.26 -17.67
N LEU A 246 -13.18 13.07 -18.11
CA LEU A 246 -12.60 12.04 -17.26
C LEU A 246 -11.09 11.97 -17.49
N LEU A 247 -10.31 12.16 -16.43
CA LEU A 247 -8.86 12.13 -16.45
C LEU A 247 -8.34 10.94 -15.62
N ASP A 248 -7.36 10.22 -16.15
CA ASP A 248 -6.67 9.14 -15.45
C ASP A 248 -5.15 9.37 -15.51
N LEU A 249 -4.52 9.39 -14.34
CA LEU A 249 -3.09 9.64 -14.22
C LEU A 249 -2.32 8.32 -14.40
N SER A 250 -1.50 8.27 -15.44
CA SER A 250 -0.62 7.13 -15.69
C SER A 250 0.41 6.97 -14.57
N ALA A 251 0.35 5.83 -13.88
CA ALA A 251 1.32 5.46 -12.85
C ALA A 251 1.49 6.49 -11.72
N ALA A 252 0.39 7.11 -11.26
CA ALA A 252 0.38 8.23 -10.32
C ALA A 252 1.27 8.05 -9.07
N PHE A 253 1.28 6.86 -8.44
CA PHE A 253 2.14 6.61 -7.28
C PHE A 253 3.62 6.44 -7.63
N ASP A 254 3.94 5.94 -8.84
CA ASP A 254 5.32 5.70 -9.28
C ASP A 254 6.01 7.01 -9.70
N THR A 255 5.24 8.05 -10.07
CA THR A 255 5.74 9.30 -10.67
C THR A 255 5.83 10.47 -9.70
N VAL A 256 5.52 10.28 -8.41
CA VAL A 256 5.57 11.35 -7.41
C VAL A 256 7.01 11.86 -7.21
N CYS A 257 7.32 13.06 -7.70
CA CYS A 257 8.59 13.72 -7.43
C CYS A 257 8.69 14.13 -5.95
N HIS A 258 9.70 13.63 -5.23
CA HIS A 258 9.86 13.90 -3.79
C HIS A 258 10.07 15.39 -3.50
N HIS A 259 10.84 16.10 -4.33
CA HIS A 259 11.05 17.54 -4.14
C HIS A 259 9.74 18.33 -4.25
N THR A 260 8.97 18.07 -5.31
CA THR A 260 7.65 18.71 -5.51
C THR A 260 6.70 18.37 -4.37
N LEU A 261 6.68 17.10 -3.91
CA LEU A 261 5.85 16.68 -2.77
C LEU A 261 6.22 17.43 -1.49
N ILE A 262 7.51 17.52 -1.14
CA ILE A 262 7.96 18.25 0.05
C ILE A 262 7.62 19.73 -0.04
N THR A 263 7.80 20.37 -1.19
CA THR A 263 7.43 21.78 -1.40
C THR A 263 5.92 21.98 -1.24
N ARG A 264 5.09 21.05 -1.74
CA ARG A 264 3.63 21.09 -1.57
C ARG A 264 3.22 20.90 -0.11
N LEU A 265 3.78 19.93 0.60
CA LEU A 265 3.51 19.72 2.03
C LEU A 265 3.89 20.93 2.89
N ARG A 266 5.00 21.61 2.55
CA ARG A 266 5.35 22.87 3.20
C ARG A 266 4.28 23.94 2.99
N SER A 267 3.76 24.02 1.77
CA SER A 267 2.73 25.00 1.40
C SER A 267 1.38 24.75 2.08
N THR A 268 1.11 23.53 2.56
CA THR A 268 -0.09 23.18 3.35
C THR A 268 0.07 23.37 4.85
N GLY A 269 1.23 23.85 5.33
CA GLY A 269 1.49 24.11 6.75
C GLY A 269 2.21 22.99 7.49
N ILE A 270 2.67 21.95 6.79
CA ILE A 270 3.51 20.91 7.38
C ILE A 270 4.96 21.38 7.31
N GLN A 271 5.58 21.63 8.45
CA GLN A 271 6.92 22.21 8.53
C GLN A 271 7.69 21.66 9.74
N GLY A 272 8.86 22.19 10.04
CA GLY A 272 9.68 21.74 11.18
C GLY A 272 10.03 20.25 11.12
N GLN A 273 10.08 19.62 12.30
CA GLN A 273 10.45 18.21 12.45
C GLN A 273 9.48 17.26 11.73
N ALA A 274 8.20 17.62 11.63
CA ALA A 274 7.23 16.81 10.91
C ALA A 274 7.58 16.70 9.42
N LEU A 275 7.92 17.81 8.78
CA LEU A 275 8.34 17.84 7.37
C LEU A 275 9.70 17.15 7.19
N ASP A 276 10.65 17.40 8.09
CA ASP A 276 11.98 16.78 8.05
C ASP A 276 11.89 15.25 8.19
N TRP A 277 10.99 14.75 9.03
CA TRP A 277 10.71 13.33 9.16
C TRP A 277 10.13 12.73 7.87
N ILE A 278 9.20 13.43 7.19
CA ILE A 278 8.67 12.97 5.89
C ILE A 278 9.79 12.95 4.84
N ALA A 279 10.65 13.97 4.81
CA ALA A 279 11.81 14.00 3.91
C ALA A 279 12.79 12.86 4.23
N SER A 280 13.03 12.56 5.51
CA SER A 280 13.83 11.43 5.95
C SER A 280 13.21 10.08 5.55
N PHE A 281 11.88 9.97 5.56
CA PHE A 281 11.18 8.76 5.11
C PHE A 281 11.29 8.58 3.60
N LEU A 282 11.19 9.67 2.82
CA LEU A 282 11.23 9.61 1.36
C LEU A 282 12.63 9.31 0.81
N SER A 283 13.67 9.79 1.51
CA SER A 283 15.08 9.66 1.09
C SER A 283 15.69 8.28 1.36
N ASN A 284 16.62 7.88 0.48
CA ASN A 284 17.41 6.64 0.56
C ASN A 284 16.55 5.37 0.66
N GLN A 285 15.35 5.38 0.09
CA GLN A 285 14.51 4.20 0.01
C GLN A 285 15.06 3.23 -1.03
N SER A 286 15.01 1.93 -0.70
CA SER A 286 15.32 0.89 -1.67
C SER A 286 14.26 -0.21 -1.66
N GLN A 287 14.20 -0.92 -2.77
CA GLN A 287 13.28 -2.03 -2.96
C GLN A 287 13.95 -3.20 -3.66
N ARG A 288 13.40 -4.39 -3.46
CA ARG A 288 13.79 -5.60 -4.21
C ARG A 288 12.58 -6.43 -4.55
N VAL A 289 12.54 -7.00 -5.74
CA VAL A 289 11.47 -7.92 -6.14
C VAL A 289 11.65 -9.26 -5.44
N TYR A 290 10.58 -9.80 -4.88
CA TYR A 290 10.56 -11.10 -4.22
C TYR A 290 9.56 -12.03 -4.90
N LEU A 291 10.07 -13.11 -5.49
CA LEU A 291 9.31 -14.24 -5.99
C LEU A 291 9.86 -15.50 -5.32
N PRO A 292 9.22 -16.02 -4.25
CA PRO A 292 9.79 -17.09 -3.44
C PRO A 292 10.37 -18.25 -4.26
N PRO A 293 11.62 -18.70 -3.98
CA PRO A 293 12.55 -18.21 -2.96
C PRO A 293 13.49 -17.07 -3.43
N PHE A 294 13.36 -16.61 -4.67
CA PHE A 294 14.28 -15.68 -5.32
C PHE A 294 14.04 -14.21 -4.94
N ARG A 295 15.13 -13.45 -4.89
CA ARG A 295 15.12 -12.00 -4.63
C ARG A 295 15.98 -11.31 -5.68
N SER A 296 15.50 -10.22 -6.25
CA SER A 296 16.34 -9.40 -7.12
C SER A 296 17.45 -8.70 -6.34
N ASP A 297 18.40 -8.15 -7.08
CA ASP A 297 19.29 -7.13 -6.53
C ASP A 297 18.46 -5.91 -6.04
N PRO A 298 18.90 -5.21 -4.98
CA PRO A 298 18.24 -4.00 -4.52
C PRO A 298 18.32 -2.88 -5.56
N THR A 299 17.23 -2.13 -5.72
CA THR A 299 17.16 -0.92 -6.53
C THR A 299 16.73 0.27 -5.69
N GLU A 300 17.32 1.43 -5.95
CA GLU A 300 16.98 2.67 -5.28
C GLU A 300 15.66 3.25 -5.82
N ILE A 301 14.87 3.86 -4.93
CA ILE A 301 13.63 4.56 -5.26
C ILE A 301 13.93 6.07 -5.31
N ILE A 302 14.09 6.60 -6.53
CA ILE A 302 14.44 8.01 -6.78
C ILE A 302 13.17 8.88 -6.85
N CYS A 303 12.04 8.31 -7.25
CA CYS A 303 10.74 8.97 -7.18
C CYS A 303 9.62 7.94 -6.98
N GLY A 304 8.44 8.46 -6.68
CA GLY A 304 7.27 7.68 -6.33
C GLY A 304 7.16 7.39 -4.84
N VAL A 305 6.02 6.82 -4.46
CA VAL A 305 5.73 6.38 -3.09
C VAL A 305 5.37 4.89 -3.10
N PRO A 306 5.72 4.11 -2.06
CA PRO A 306 5.51 2.67 -2.06
C PRO A 306 4.03 2.28 -2.26
N GLN A 307 3.72 1.52 -3.32
CA GLN A 307 2.35 1.10 -3.61
C GLN A 307 1.88 0.07 -2.57
N GLY A 308 0.71 0.32 -1.96
CA GLY A 308 0.13 -0.55 -0.94
C GLY A 308 0.55 -0.21 0.50
N SER A 309 1.18 0.95 0.71
CA SER A 309 1.46 1.49 2.03
C SER A 309 0.40 2.51 2.45
N SER A 310 -0.02 2.49 3.73
CA SER A 310 -1.08 3.37 4.23
C SER A 310 -0.75 4.85 4.05
N MET A 311 0.50 5.25 4.24
CA MET A 311 0.92 6.66 4.11
C MET A 311 1.00 7.15 2.66
N SER A 312 0.88 6.25 1.67
CA SER A 312 0.87 6.64 0.26
C SER A 312 -0.50 7.10 -0.23
N THR A 313 -1.56 6.83 0.55
CA THR A 313 -2.97 7.14 0.27
C THR A 313 -3.48 8.12 1.31
#